data_AF-A0A927VIF4-F1
#
_entry.id   AF-A0A927VIF4-F1
#
_cell.length_a   1.000
_cell.length_b   1.000
_cell.length_c   1.000
_cell.angle_alpha   90.00
_cell.angle_beta   90.00
_cell.angle_gamma   90.00
#
_symmetry.space_group_name_H-M   'P 1'
#
loop_
_entity.id
_entity.type
_entity.pdbx_description
1 polymer ?
#
loop_
_entity_poly.entity_id
_entity_poly.type
_entity_poly.pdbx_seq_one_letter_code
_entity_poly.pdbx_strand_id
1 'polypeptide(L)'
;MLNLLEALMIICFGLSWPVSIYKSYTSRTAKGKSLGFEVIIWIGYIFGIVRKILQLTGGGTFDWLFWLGFAFYLINITEVTIDIILYFRNRRLDALAA
;
A
#
# COMPACT_ATOMS: atom_id res chain seq x y z
N MET A 1 -7.48 14.46 16.88
CA MET A 1 -8.57 13.76 16.17
C MET A 1 -8.23 13.46 14.71
N LEU A 2 -7.74 14.43 13.91
CA LEU A 2 -7.37 14.20 12.50
C LEU A 2 -6.34 13.07 12.32
N ASN A 3 -5.24 13.09 13.08
CA ASN A 3 -4.21 12.05 13.02
C ASN A 3 -4.72 10.67 13.45
N LEU A 4 -5.72 10.61 14.34
CA LEU A 4 -6.32 9.34 14.77
C LEU A 4 -7.16 8.72 13.65
N LEU A 5 -8.02 9.51 13.00
CA LEU A 5 -8.83 9.03 11.89
C LEU A 5 -7.96 8.61 10.70
N GLU A 6 -6.91 9.38 10.42
CA GLU A 6 -5.92 9.01 9.40
C GLU A 6 -5.18 7.72 9.75
N ALA A 7 -4.68 7.58 10.98
CA ALA A 7 -3.99 6.38 11.44
C ALA A 7 -4.89 5.14 11.34
N LEU A 8 -6.14 5.23 11.82
CA LEU A 8 -7.09 4.11 11.74
C LEU A 8 -7.39 3.73 10.30
N MET A 9 -7.66 4.71 9.44
CA MET A 9 -7.90 4.47 8.02
C MET A 9 -6.70 3.75 7.39
N ILE A 10 -5.48 4.24 7.61
CA ILE A 10 -4.31 3.66 6.93
C ILE A 10 -3.90 2.31 7.47
N ILE A 11 -4.16 2.03 8.74
CA ILE A 11 -3.98 0.69 9.34
C ILE A 11 -4.97 -0.27 8.71
N CYS A 12 -6.26 0.08 8.63
CA CYS A 12 -7.28 -0.76 8.00
C CYS A 12 -6.98 -1.04 6.53
N PHE A 13 -6.51 -0.02 5.79
CA PHE A 13 -6.03 -0.21 4.42
C PHE A 13 -4.77 -1.07 4.38
N GLY A 14 -3.85 -0.89 5.32
CA GLY A 14 -2.63 -1.68 5.44
C GLY A 14 -2.92 -3.16 5.55
N LEU A 15 -3.83 -3.54 6.45
CA LEU A 15 -4.23 -4.94 6.64
C LEU A 15 -4.84 -5.60 5.38
N SER A 16 -5.33 -4.82 4.41
CA SER A 16 -5.84 -5.38 3.15
C SER A 16 -4.74 -5.95 2.25
N TRP A 17 -3.50 -5.43 2.34
CA TRP A 17 -2.40 -5.87 1.48
C TRP A 17 -1.79 -7.21 1.88
N PRO A 18 -1.53 -7.54 3.17
CA PRO A 18 -1.11 -8.87 3.57
C PRO A 18 -2.05 -9.97 3.05
N VAL A 19 -3.36 -9.71 3.09
CA VAL A 19 -4.37 -10.64 2.56
C VAL A 19 -4.28 -10.75 1.04
N SER A 20 -4.12 -9.63 0.33
CA SER A 20 -3.94 -9.60 -1.13
C SER A 20 -2.67 -10.33 -1.57
N ILE A 21 -1.54 -10.05 -0.92
CA ILE A 21 -0.23 -10.68 -1.14
C ILE A 21 -0.32 -12.18 -0.89
N TYR A 22 -0.91 -12.60 0.23
CA TYR A 22 -1.07 -14.02 0.56
C TYR A 22 -1.86 -14.75 -0.53
N LYS A 23 -2.99 -14.17 -0.98
CA LYS A 23 -3.80 -14.72 -2.07
C LYS A 23 -3.02 -14.76 -3.38
N SER A 24 -2.31 -13.71 -3.75
CA SER A 24 -1.49 -13.69 -4.96
C SER A 24 -0.33 -14.66 -4.90
N TYR A 25 0.30 -14.83 -3.74
CA TYR A 25 1.39 -15.77 -3.59
C TYR A 25 0.91 -17.21 -3.77
N THR A 26 -0.21 -17.57 -3.13
CA THR A 26 -0.76 -18.93 -3.08
C THR A 26 -1.52 -19.33 -4.34
N SER A 27 -2.28 -18.41 -4.96
CA SER A 27 -3.07 -18.71 -6.16
C SER A 27 -2.19 -18.97 -7.39
N ARG A 28 -0.98 -18.37 -7.43
CA ARG A 28 -0.04 -18.40 -8.55
C ARG A 28 -0.65 -18.01 -9.91
N THR A 29 -1.76 -17.28 -9.89
CA THR A 29 -2.45 -16.74 -11.08
C THR A 29 -2.76 -15.26 -10.88
N ALA A 30 -2.78 -14.49 -11.96
CA ALA A 30 -3.15 -13.08 -12.00
C ALA A 30 -4.60 -12.87 -12.47
N LYS A 31 -5.35 -13.95 -12.76
CA LYS A 31 -6.76 -13.87 -13.16
C LYS A 31 -7.61 -13.21 -12.06
N GLY A 32 -8.43 -12.24 -12.46
CA GLY A 32 -9.31 -11.49 -11.56
C GLY A 32 -8.64 -10.36 -10.76
N LYS A 33 -7.32 -10.16 -10.91
CA LYS A 33 -6.58 -9.08 -10.25
C LYS A 33 -6.39 -7.88 -11.19
N SER A 34 -6.55 -6.67 -10.66
CA SER A 34 -6.50 -5.42 -11.44
C SER A 34 -5.23 -4.62 -11.13
N LEU A 35 -4.21 -4.74 -11.99
CA LEU A 35 -2.99 -3.96 -11.89
C LEU A 35 -3.26 -2.45 -11.89
N GLY A 36 -4.24 -1.99 -12.70
CA GLY A 36 -4.60 -0.57 -12.76
C GLY A 36 -5.10 -0.04 -11.41
N PHE A 37 -5.88 -0.84 -10.68
CA PHE A 37 -6.35 -0.48 -9.34
C PHE A 37 -5.20 -0.39 -8.34
N GLU A 38 -4.28 -1.36 -8.34
CA GLU A 38 -3.09 -1.35 -7.48
C GLU A 38 -2.19 -0.14 -7.75
N VAL A 39 -1.96 0.21 -9.02
CA VAL A 39 -1.15 1.38 -9.40
C VAL A 39 -1.79 2.69 -8.94
N ILE A 40 -3.12 2.83 -9.05
CA ILE A 40 -3.83 4.03 -8.56
C ILE A 40 -3.62 4.17 -7.05
N ILE A 41 -3.75 3.08 -6.28
CA ILE A 41 -3.53 3.13 -4.84
C ILE A 41 -2.05 3.40 -4.50
N TRP A 42 -1.12 2.80 -5.24
CA TRP A 42 0.32 3.05 -5.08
C TRP A 42 0.66 4.54 -5.25
N ILE A 43 0.12 5.20 -6.28
CA ILE A 43 0.25 6.64 -6.48
C ILE A 43 -0.40 7.43 -5.33
N GLY A 44 -1.56 6.98 -4.85
CA GLY A 44 -2.22 7.57 -3.68
C GLY A 44 -1.34 7.56 -2.43
N TYR A 45 -0.62 6.47 -2.16
CA TYR A 45 0.33 6.41 -1.05
C TYR A 45 1.52 7.37 -1.22
N ILE A 46 2.03 7.56 -2.44
CA ILE A 46 3.06 8.58 -2.70
C ILE A 46 2.57 9.96 -2.31
N PHE A 47 1.36 10.35 -2.73
CA PHE A 47 0.81 11.65 -2.36
C PHE A 47 0.63 11.79 -0.84
N GLY A 48 0.21 10.73 -0.15
CA GLY A 48 0.13 10.71 1.31
C GLY A 48 1.49 10.89 2.00
N ILE A 49 2.53 10.22 1.51
CA ILE A 49 3.91 10.35 1.99
C ILE A 49 4.42 11.78 1.75
N VAL A 50 4.25 12.32 0.54
CA VAL A 50 4.66 13.69 0.20
C VAL A 50 3.96 14.70 1.11
N ARG A 51 2.65 14.54 1.35
CA ARG A 51 1.90 15.39 2.30
C ARG A 51 2.49 15.33 3.70
N LYS A 52 2.86 14.15 4.21
CA LYS A 52 3.51 13.98 5.52
C LYS A 52 4.87 14.68 5.58
N ILE A 53 5.69 14.56 4.52
CA ILE A 53 6.97 15.24 4.43
C ILE A 53 6.79 16.77 4.43
N LEU A 54 5.81 17.29 3.68
CA LEU A 54 5.52 18.72 3.67
C LEU A 54 5.07 19.23 5.05
N GLN A 55 4.28 18.44 5.78
CA GLN A 55 3.90 18.76 7.17
C GLN A 55 5.11 18.77 8.11
N LEU A 56 6.06 17.84 7.94
CA LEU A 56 7.32 17.84 8.69
C LEU A 56 8.13 19.12 8.46
N THR A 57 8.25 19.55 7.20
CA THR A 57 9.02 20.75 6.84
C THR A 57 8.32 22.07 7.19
N GLY A 58 7.00 22.07 7.36
CA GLY A 58 6.19 23.27 7.60
C GLY A 58 6.22 23.80 9.04
N GLY A 59 6.90 23.12 9.97
CA GLY A 59 7.03 23.55 11.37
C GLY A 59 5.74 23.35 12.17
N GLY A 60 5.58 22.19 12.79
CA GLY A 60 4.46 21.87 13.67
C GLY A 60 4.85 20.90 14.79
N THR A 61 3.97 20.73 15.78
CA THR A 61 4.11 19.71 16.81
C THR A 61 3.57 18.38 16.30
N PHE A 62 4.44 17.36 16.21
CA PHE A 62 4.06 16.02 15.77
C PHE A 62 3.78 15.14 16.99
N ASP A 63 2.56 14.60 17.06
CA ASP A 63 2.19 13.61 18.06
C ASP A 63 2.65 12.20 17.65
N TRP A 64 2.58 11.25 18.58
CA TRP A 64 2.87 9.85 18.29
C TRP A 64 2.02 9.28 17.14
N LEU A 65 0.76 9.73 17.02
CA LEU A 65 -0.16 9.25 15.99
C LEU A 65 0.26 9.70 14.59
N PHE A 66 0.86 10.88 14.45
CA PHE A 66 1.46 11.35 13.21
C PHE A 66 2.54 10.37 12.72
N TRP A 67 3.47 10.00 13.61
CA TRP A 67 4.57 9.09 13.30
C TRP A 67 4.08 7.67 13.01
N LEU A 68 3.09 7.20 13.77
CA LEU A 68 2.43 5.91 13.51
C LEU A 68 1.80 5.89 12.11
N GLY A 69 1.00 6.90 11.76
CA GLY A 69 0.40 7.00 10.44
C GLY A 69 1.45 7.08 9.33
N PHE A 70 2.55 7.82 9.55
CA PHE A 70 3.64 7.93 8.58
C PHE A 70 4.36 6.60 8.36
N ALA A 71 4.61 5.82 9.41
CA ALA A 71 5.17 4.47 9.29
C ALA A 71 4.26 3.55 8.49
N PHE A 72 2.94 3.59 8.71
CA PHE A 72 1.99 2.79 7.94
C PHE A 72 1.91 3.21 6.46
N TYR A 73 2.06 4.48 6.11
CA TYR A 73 2.21 4.89 4.71
C TYR A 73 3.39 4.18 4.04
N LEU A 74 4.55 4.09 4.72
CA LEU A 74 5.76 3.44 4.20
C LEU A 74 5.62 1.91 4.12
N ILE A 75 4.95 1.30 5.09
CA ILE A 75 4.64 -0.13 5.05
C ILE A 75 3.70 -0.42 3.88
N ASN A 76 2.59 0.32 3.76
CA ASN A 76 1.58 0.06 2.73
C ASN A 76 2.14 0.24 1.31
N ILE A 77 2.94 1.27 1.04
CA ILE A 77 3.56 1.42 -0.29
C ILE A 77 4.50 0.25 -0.60
N THR A 78 5.21 -0.26 0.41
CA THR A 78 6.07 -1.44 0.27
C THR A 78 5.25 -2.69 -0.03
N GLU A 79 4.16 -2.92 0.71
CA GLU A 79 3.26 -4.05 0.50
C GLU A 79 2.61 -4.03 -0.88
N VAL A 80 2.07 -2.88 -1.31
CA VAL A 80 1.50 -2.72 -2.65
C VAL A 80 2.56 -2.99 -3.72
N THR A 81 3.79 -2.52 -3.51
CA THR A 81 4.90 -2.79 -4.46
C THR A 81 5.19 -4.29 -4.56
N ILE A 82 5.24 -4.99 -3.44
CA ILE A 82 5.42 -6.45 -3.41
C ILE A 82 4.26 -7.13 -4.16
N ASP A 83 3.03 -6.67 -3.95
CA ASP A 83 1.84 -7.24 -4.56
C ASP A 83 1.83 -7.05 -6.09
N ILE A 84 2.24 -5.86 -6.57
CA ILE A 84 2.45 -5.57 -8.00
C ILE A 84 3.53 -6.48 -8.60
N ILE A 85 4.64 -6.72 -7.90
CA ILE A 85 5.68 -7.65 -8.35
C ILE A 85 5.12 -9.08 -8.47
N LEU A 86 4.33 -9.51 -7.49
CA LEU A 86 3.65 -10.81 -7.53
C LEU A 86 2.63 -10.91 -8.67
N TYR A 87 1.94 -9.81 -9.00
CA TYR A 87 1.07 -9.75 -10.18
C TYR A 87 1.86 -10.07 -11.46
N PHE A 88 3.00 -9.42 -11.69
CA PHE A 88 3.82 -9.68 -12.87
C PHE A 88 4.37 -11.11 -12.90
N ARG A 89 4.82 -11.62 -11.74
CA ARG A 89 5.24 -13.02 -11.59
C ARG A 89 4.12 -13.98 -12.01
N ASN A 90 2.92 -13.79 -11.48
CA ASN A 90 1.78 -14.66 -11.75
C ASN A 90 1.28 -14.53 -13.19
N ARG A 91 1.29 -13.32 -13.78
CA ARG A 91 0.97 -13.13 -15.19
C ARG A 91 1.92 -13.94 -16.09
N ARG A 92 3.20 -14.00 -15.74
CA ARG A 92 4.17 -14.86 -16.45
C ARG A 92 3.85 -16.35 -16.29
N LEU A 93 3.45 -16.79 -15.10
CA LEU A 93 3.03 -18.17 -14.87
C LEU A 93 1.78 -18.53 -15.68
N ASP A 94 0.78 -17.63 -15.72
CA ASP A 94 -0.43 -17.82 -16.52
C ASP A 94 -0.11 -17.93 -18.02
N ALA A 95 0.84 -17.12 -18.52
CA ALA A 95 1.27 -17.17 -19.92
C ALA A 95 2.06 -18.45 -20.28
N LEU A 96 2.78 -19.05 -19.33
CA LEU A 96 3.48 -20.33 -19.52
C LEU A 96 2.55 -21.54 -19.43
N ALA A 97 1.40 -21.39 -18.79
CA ALA A 97 0.39 -22.45 -18.66
C ALA A 97 -0.67 -22.42 -19.78
N ALA A 98 -0.60 -21.45 -20.68
CA ALA A 98 -1.44 -21.30 -21.87
C ALA A 98 -0.76 -21.93 -23.08
#